data_AF-A0A2V9TTF2-F1
#
_entry.id   AF-A0A2V9TTF2-F1
#
_cell.length_a   1.000
_cell.length_b   1.000
_cell.length_c   1.000
_cell.angle_alpha   90.00
_cell.angle_beta   90.00
_cell.angle_gamma   90.00
#
_symmetry.space_group_name_H-M   'P 1'
#
loop_
_entity.id
_entity.type
_entity.pdbx_description
1 polymer ?
#
loop_
_entity_poly.entity_id
_entity_poly.type
_entity_poly.pdbx_seq_one_letter_code
_entity_poly.pdbx_strand_id
1 'polypeptide(L)'
;MGLSRGLTVLLGIAELACGLGVAFGVLTQLAAIGLILIMLGAIHRKIFVWHTGFWGEKASGWHYDLIFVVMSLVILFTDGGRWVLWK
;
A
#
# COMPACT_ATOMS: atom_id res chain seq x y z
N MET A 1 6.86 8.83 -14.92
CA MET A 1 7.36 8.19 -13.68
C MET A 1 8.85 7.94 -13.87
N GLY A 2 9.74 8.61 -13.15
CA GLY A 2 11.20 8.41 -13.25
C GLY A 2 11.68 7.07 -12.65
N LEU A 3 10.96 5.96 -12.92
CA LEU A 3 11.29 4.59 -12.52
C LEU A 3 11.46 3.79 -13.81
N SER A 4 12.40 2.85 -13.83
CA SER A 4 12.49 1.88 -14.93
C SER A 4 11.13 1.19 -15.10
N ARG A 5 10.63 1.08 -16.34
CA ARG A 5 9.31 0.48 -16.64
C ARG A 5 9.10 -0.87 -15.95
N GLY A 6 10.16 -1.67 -15.88
CA GLY A 6 10.14 -2.97 -15.21
C GLY A 6 9.83 -2.89 -13.72
N LEU A 7 10.36 -1.88 -13.02
CA LEU A 7 10.10 -1.70 -11.59
C LEU A 7 8.68 -1.20 -11.35
N THR A 8 8.11 -0.36 -12.22
CA THR A 8 6.69 0.04 -12.14
C THR A 8 5.75 -1.15 -12.34
N VAL A 9 6.06 -2.03 -13.30
CA VAL A 9 5.28 -3.25 -13.56
C VAL A 9 5.38 -4.22 -12.38
N LEU A 10 6.59 -4.42 -11.85
CA LEU A 10 6.80 -5.26 -10.66
C LEU A 10 6.04 -4.73 -9.45
N LEU A 11 6.07 -3.41 -9.22
CA LEU A 11 5.33 -2.75 -8.13
C LEU A 11 3.82 -2.97 -8.29
N GLY A 12 3.30 -2.78 -9.51
CA GLY A 12 1.88 -3.01 -9.80
C GLY A 12 1.45 -4.46 -9.60
N ILE A 13 2.27 -5.45 -10.00
CA ILE A 13 2.00 -6.87 -9.72
C ILE A 13 2.03 -7.13 -8.22
N ALA A 14 2.98 -6.54 -7.49
CA ALA A 14 3.07 -6.68 -6.04
C ALA A 14 1.88 -6.04 -5.32
N GLU A 15 1.38 -4.88 -5.77
CA GLU A 15 0.15 -4.25 -5.25
C GLU A 15 -1.06 -5.13 -5.47
N LEU A 16 -1.22 -5.70 -6.67
CA LEU A 16 -2.32 -6.61 -6.96
C LEU A 16 -2.22 -7.88 -6.11
N ALA A 17 -1.04 -8.48 -5.98
CA ALA A 17 -0.84 -9.68 -5.17
C ALA A 17 -1.13 -9.42 -3.68
N CYS A 18 -0.67 -8.29 -3.13
CA CYS A 18 -0.93 -7.93 -1.74
C CYS A 18 -2.40 -7.53 -1.52
N GLY A 19 -3.02 -6.80 -2.46
CA GLY A 19 -4.45 -6.48 -2.41
C GLY A 19 -5.33 -7.74 -2.43
N LEU A 20 -4.98 -8.70 -3.30
CA LEU A 20 -5.63 -10.01 -3.33
C LEU A 20 -5.37 -10.80 -2.05
N GLY A 21 -4.16 -10.76 -1.50
CA GLY A 21 -3.83 -11.39 -0.21
C GLY A 21 -4.69 -10.85 0.95
N VAL A 22 -4.90 -9.53 0.99
CA VAL A 22 -5.81 -8.91 1.97
C VAL A 22 -7.27 -9.29 1.69
N ALA A 23 -7.72 -9.28 0.44
CA ALA A 23 -9.10 -9.59 0.07
C ALA A 23 -9.50 -11.06 0.31
N PHE A 24 -8.60 -12.00 0.00
CA PHE A 24 -8.82 -13.44 0.21
C PHE A 24 -8.51 -13.91 1.64
N GLY A 25 -7.97 -13.03 2.48
CA GLY A 25 -7.63 -13.35 3.87
C GLY A 25 -6.35 -14.18 4.04
N VAL A 26 -5.67 -14.54 2.95
CA VAL A 26 -4.49 -15.42 2.97
C VAL A 26 -3.24 -14.61 3.33
N LEU A 27 -2.65 -14.89 4.50
CA LEU A 27 -1.48 -14.16 5.02
C LEU A 27 -1.68 -12.62 5.01
N THR A 28 -2.88 -12.18 5.40
CA THR A 28 -3.29 -10.77 5.46
C THR A 28 -2.29 -9.85 6.12
N GLN A 29 -1.61 -10.29 7.17
CA GLN A 29 -0.57 -9.49 7.85
C GLN A 29 0.65 -9.25 6.94
N LEU A 30 1.13 -10.27 6.24
CA LEU A 30 2.28 -10.13 5.34
C LEU A 30 1.91 -9.31 4.10
N ALA A 31 0.70 -9.52 3.57
CA ALA A 31 0.15 -8.74 2.46
C ALA A 31 -0.07 -7.26 2.86
N ALA A 32 -0.54 -6.99 4.07
CA ALA A 32 -0.68 -5.64 4.60
C ALA A 32 0.68 -4.94 4.75
N ILE A 33 1.71 -5.65 5.23
CA ILE A 33 3.09 -5.11 5.27
C ILE A 33 3.57 -4.76 3.86
N GLY A 34 3.31 -5.61 2.87
CA GLY A 34 3.63 -5.34 1.47
C GLY A 34 2.95 -4.06 0.95
N LEU A 35 1.64 -3.91 1.20
CA LEU A 35 0.90 -2.69 0.84
C LEU A 35 1.43 -1.45 1.54
N ILE A 36 1.75 -1.53 2.84
CA ILE A 36 2.32 -0.42 3.61
C ILE A 36 3.64 0.04 2.98
N LEU A 37 4.54 -0.89 2.64
CA LEU A 37 5.83 -0.56 2.04
C LEU A 37 5.68 0.10 0.66
N ILE A 38 4.74 -0.37 -0.16
CA ILE A 38 4.48 0.21 -1.48
C ILE A 38 3.91 1.62 -1.36
N MET A 39 2.93 1.82 -0.47
CA MET A 39 2.33 3.12 -0.20
C MET A 39 3.34 4.11 0.41
N LEU A 40 4.23 3.67 1.31
CA LEU A 40 5.33 4.49 1.82
C LEU A 40 6.31 4.89 0.72
N GLY A 41 6.63 3.98 -0.21
CA GLY A 41 7.43 4.28 -1.39
C GLY A 41 6.77 5.31 -2.31
N ALA A 42 5.46 5.22 -2.49
CA ALA A 42 4.67 6.20 -3.24
C ALA A 42 4.67 7.58 -2.56
N ILE A 43 4.49 7.63 -1.23
CA ILE A 43 4.55 8.87 -0.42
C ILE A 43 5.93 9.51 -0.54
N HIS A 44 7.01 8.73 -0.34
CA HIS A 44 8.37 9.23 -0.48
C HIS A 44 8.58 9.89 -1.84
N ARG A 45 8.07 9.28 -2.90
CA ARG A 45 8.17 9.83 -4.25
C ARG A 45 7.30 11.08 -4.47
N LYS A 46 6.08 11.09 -3.94
CA LYS A 46 5.20 12.27 -3.99
C LYS A 46 5.82 13.46 -3.27
N ILE A 47 6.51 13.24 -2.16
CA ILE A 47 7.19 14.28 -1.38
C ILE A 47 8.48 14.74 -2.07
N PHE A 48 9.39 13.81 -2.42
CA PHE A 48 10.74 14.15 -2.87
C PHE A 48 10.85 14.47 -4.36
N VAL A 49 10.03 13.85 -5.21
CA VAL A 49 10.12 14.03 -6.67
C VAL A 49 9.02 14.95 -7.16
N TRP A 50 7.82 14.90 -6.56
CA TRP A 50 6.65 15.62 -7.07
C TRP A 50 6.30 16.83 -6.20
N HIS A 51 7.01 17.05 -5.09
CA HIS A 51 6.79 18.14 -4.13
C HIS A 51 5.30 18.33 -3.79
N THR A 52 4.55 17.23 -3.72
CA THR A 52 3.10 17.27 -3.54
C THR A 52 2.80 17.43 -2.05
N GLY A 53 2.04 18.47 -1.69
CA GLY A 53 1.65 18.74 -0.30
C GLY A 53 0.69 17.69 0.27
N PHE A 54 0.54 17.67 1.60
CA PHE A 54 -0.35 16.73 2.31
C PHE A 54 -1.79 16.77 1.81
N TRP A 55 -2.31 17.97 1.59
CA TRP A 55 -3.64 18.25 1.03
C TRP A 55 -3.63 18.45 -0.50
N GLY A 56 -2.51 18.18 -1.17
CA GLY A 56 -2.18 18.37 -2.59
C GLY A 56 -3.27 18.99 -3.49
N GLU A 57 -2.91 20.07 -4.20
CA GLU A 57 -3.81 20.73 -5.16
C GLU A 57 -4.40 19.71 -6.15
N LYS A 58 -5.73 19.71 -6.29
CA LYS A 58 -6.52 18.80 -7.16
C LYS A 58 -6.57 17.33 -6.71
N ALA A 59 -6.81 17.09 -5.42
CA ALA A 59 -7.06 15.75 -4.85
C ALA A 59 -5.90 14.74 -5.00
N SER A 60 -4.69 15.22 -5.28
CA SER A 60 -3.48 14.38 -5.37
C SER A 60 -2.67 14.37 -4.07
N GLY A 61 -3.29 14.79 -2.96
CA GLY A 61 -2.66 14.79 -1.64
C GLY A 61 -2.19 13.40 -1.23
N TRP A 62 -1.00 13.35 -0.62
CA TRP A 62 -0.45 12.09 -0.10
C TRP A 62 -1.16 11.60 1.17
N HIS A 63 -2.16 12.35 1.66
CA HIS A 63 -3.04 11.89 2.74
C HIS A 63 -3.82 10.62 2.37
N TYR A 64 -4.13 10.37 1.09
CA TYR A 64 -4.86 9.17 0.68
C TYR A 64 -3.98 7.93 0.84
N ASP A 65 -2.71 8.01 0.44
CA ASP A 65 -1.74 6.95 0.66
C ASP A 65 -1.54 6.70 2.17
N LEU A 66 -1.54 7.77 2.98
CA LEU A 66 -1.46 7.65 4.44
C LEU A 66 -2.69 6.98 5.04
N ILE A 67 -3.90 7.28 4.56
CA ILE A 67 -5.13 6.58 4.97
C ILE A 67 -5.03 5.10 4.62
N PHE A 68 -4.52 4.75 3.43
CA PHE A 68 -4.28 3.37 3.04
C PHE A 68 -3.30 2.66 3.97
N VAL A 69 -2.18 3.31 4.31
CA VAL A 69 -1.21 2.80 5.29
C VAL A 69 -1.87 2.57 6.64
N VAL A 70 -2.67 3.52 7.13
CA VAL A 70 -3.38 3.40 8.41
C VAL A 70 -4.39 2.25 8.38
N MET A 71 -5.16 2.09 7.30
CA MET A 71 -6.07 0.96 7.14
C MET A 71 -5.32 -0.38 7.13
N SER A 72 -4.19 -0.47 6.42
CA SER A 72 -3.35 -1.66 6.43
C SER A 72 -2.69 -1.92 7.79
N LEU A 73 -2.34 -0.87 8.56
CA LEU A 73 -1.85 -1.01 9.93
C LEU A 73 -2.96 -1.52 10.87
N VAL A 74 -4.19 -1.04 10.71
CA VAL A 74 -5.34 -1.56 11.45
C VAL A 74 -5.51 -3.05 11.14
N ILE A 75 -5.44 -3.47 9.88
CA ILE A 75 -5.50 -4.89 9.49
C ILE A 75 -4.34 -5.69 10.11
N LEU A 76 -3.14 -5.11 10.14
CA LEU A 76 -1.93 -5.74 10.69
C LEU A 76 -2.03 -5.97 12.21
N PHE A 77 -2.51 -4.98 12.96
CA PHE A 77 -2.55 -4.97 14.43
C PHE A 77 -3.87 -5.48 15.02
N THR A 78 -4.97 -5.45 14.27
CA THR A 78 -6.31 -5.87 14.75
C THR A 78 -6.57 -7.35 14.48
N ASP A 79 -5.53 -8.16 14.27
CA ASP A 79 -5.67 -9.59 13.97
C ASP A 79 -6.55 -9.80 12.73
N GLY A 80 -6.12 -9.29 11.56
CA GLY A 80 -6.83 -9.35 10.28
C GLY A 80 -7.04 -10.77 9.71
N GLY A 81 -7.38 -11.75 10.54
CA GLY A 81 -7.52 -13.16 10.26
C GLY A 81 -6.46 -13.97 11.02
N ARG A 82 -6.85 -14.57 12.15
CA ARG A 82 -6.11 -15.59 12.91
C ARG A 82 -5.84 -16.86 12.09
N TRP A 83 -5.16 -16.77 10.94
CA TRP A 83 -4.95 -17.83 9.94
C TRP A 83 -6.20 -18.11 9.06
N VAL A 84 -6.48 -17.29 8.04
CA VAL A 84 -7.52 -17.67 7.07
C VAL A 84 -7.00 -18.79 6.16
N LEU A 85 -7.56 -19.97 6.40
CA LEU A 85 -8.08 -20.91 5.40
C LEU A 85 -9.13 -21.86 6.02
N TRP A 86 -9.37 -21.84 7.34
CA TRP A 86 -10.44 -22.63 7.93
C TRP A 86 -10.97 -22.02 9.24
N LYS A 87 -12.28 -22.12 9.45
CA LYS A 87 -12.94 -21.96 10.74
C LYS A 87 -13.60 -23.27 11.10
#